data_AF-A0A1A6GQS8-F1
#
_entry.id   AF-A0A1A6GQS8-F1
#
_cell.length_a   1.000
_cell.length_b   1.000
_cell.length_c   1.000
_cell.angle_alpha   90.00
_cell.angle_beta   90.00
_cell.angle_gamma   90.00
#
_symmetry.space_group_name_H-M   'P 1'
#
loop_
_entity.id
_entity.type
_entity.pdbx_description
1 polymer ?
#
loop_
_entity_poly.entity_id
_entity_poly.type
_entity_poly.pdbx_seq_one_letter_code
_entity_poly.pdbx_strand_id
1 'polypeptide(L)' 'MKMKEIAEAYLGKMVTNAVVTVPAYFNKSQRQATKVAGTIANLNVLRIINEPTAAAIAYVLDKK' A
#
# COMPACT_ATOMS: atom_id res chain seq x y z
N MET A 1 5.35 9.60 6.60
CA MET A 1 5.81 9.80 5.21
C MET A 1 7.08 9.02 4.87
N LYS A 2 7.84 8.53 5.86
CA LYS A 2 9.07 7.73 5.70
C LYS A 2 9.08 6.68 4.56
N MET A 3 8.01 5.90 4.36
CA MET A 3 7.96 4.90 3.28
C MET A 3 7.98 5.52 1.87
N LYS A 4 7.31 6.68 1.69
CA LYS A 4 7.34 7.43 0.43
C LYS A 4 8.75 7.98 0.18
N GLU A 5 9.36 8.59 1.19
CA GLU A 5 10.72 9.15 1.10
C GLU A 5 11.76 8.09 0.74
N ILE A 6 11.69 6.90 1.35
CA ILE A 6 12.58 5.77 1.02
C ILE A 6 12.40 5.34 -0.45
N ALA A 7 11.15 5.22 -0.91
CA ALA A 7 10.87 4.85 -2.28
C ALA A 7 11.34 5.91 -3.29
N GLU A 8 11.15 7.19 -2.98
CA GLU A 8 11.61 8.32 -3.81
C GLU A 8 13.14 8.40 -3.84
N ALA A 9 13.81 8.18 -2.71
CA ALA A 9 15.27 8.13 -2.63
C ALA A 9 15.86 6.97 -3.45
N TYR A 10 15.21 5.80 -3.41
CA TYR A 10 15.64 4.64 -4.19
C TYR A 10 15.40 4.81 -5.69
N LEU A 11 14.26 5.39 -6.08
CA LEU A 11 13.88 5.54 -7.50
C LEU A 11 14.40 6.82 -8.15
N GLY A 12 14.85 7.81 -7.37
CA GLY A 12 15.31 9.12 -7.87
C GLY A 12 14.19 9.98 -8.48
N LYS A 13 12.93 9.64 -8.23
CA LYS A 13 11.76 10.34 -8.78
C LYS A 13 10.61 10.37 -7.77
N MET A 14 9.70 11.32 -7.95
CA MET A 14 8.51 11.48 -7.11
C MET A 14 7.57 10.26 -7.22
N VAL A 15 7.09 9.78 -6.08
CA VAL A 15 6.13 8.67 -5.97
C VAL A 15 4.77 9.23 -5.60
N THR A 16 3.82 9.14 -6.53
CA THR A 16 2.47 9.72 -6.37
C THR A 16 1.40 8.66 -6.15
N ASN A 17 1.61 7.43 -6.60
CA ASN A 17 0.62 6.35 -6.56
C ASN A 17 1.09 5.20 -5.67
N ALA A 18 0.18 4.60 -4.91
CA ALA A 18 0.50 3.45 -4.05
C ALA A 18 -0.64 2.44 -3.96
N VAL A 19 -0.27 1.19 -3.68
CA VAL A 19 -1.18 0.13 -3.20
C VAL A 19 -0.84 -0.12 -1.74
N VAL A 20 -1.86 -0.19 -0.89
CA VAL A 20 -1.67 -0.30 0.57
C VAL A 20 -2.35 -1.57 1.07
N THR A 21 -1.65 -2.34 1.90
CA THR A 21 -2.19 -3.55 2.54
C THR A 21 -2.98 -3.20 3.80
N VAL A 22 -4.01 -4.00 4.10
CA VAL A 22 -4.75 -3.96 5.37
C VAL A 22 -4.99 -5.37 5.90
N PRO A 23 -5.18 -5.55 7.22
CA PRO A 23 -5.60 -6.83 7.78
C PRO A 23 -6.91 -7.32 7.15
N ALA A 24 -7.03 -8.63 6.93
CA ALA A 24 -8.21 -9.19 6.25
C ALA A 24 -9.53 -8.89 6.97
N TYR A 25 -9.49 -8.81 8.30
CA TYR A 25 -10.64 -8.56 9.17
C TYR A 25 -11.00 -7.06 9.32
N PHE A 26 -10.30 -6.14 8.65
CA PHE A 26 -10.66 -4.73 8.69
C PHE A 26 -12.05 -4.48 8.09
N ASN A 27 -12.88 -3.78 8.85
CA ASN A 27 -14.20 -3.34 8.40
C ASN A 27 -14.10 -2.16 7.41
N LYS A 28 -15.23 -1.77 6.82
CA LYS A 28 -15.29 -0.70 5.82
C LYS A 28 -14.75 0.65 6.33
N SER A 29 -15.04 1.00 7.58
CA SER A 29 -14.61 2.26 8.19
C SER A 29 -13.09 2.30 8.37
N GLN A 30 -12.51 1.23 8.91
CA GLN A 30 -11.06 1.10 9.08
C GLN A 30 -10.33 1.14 7.73
N ARG A 31 -10.85 0.45 6.71
CA ARG A 31 -10.30 0.50 5.34
C ARG A 31 -10.33 1.93 4.77
N GLN A 32 -11.43 2.64 4.98
CA GLN A 32 -11.56 4.03 4.53
C GLN A 32 -10.58 4.93 5.28
N ALA A 33 -10.41 4.75 6.58
CA ALA A 33 -9.43 5.50 7.38
C ALA A 33 -8.00 5.26 6.87
N THR A 34 -7.64 4.01 6.53
CA THR A 34 -6.34 3.70 5.92
C THR A 34 -6.17 4.37 4.56
N LYS A 35 -7.22 4.41 3.73
CA LYS A 35 -7.18 5.12 2.44
C LYS A 35 -6.95 6.62 2.63
N VAL A 36 -7.67 7.23 3.57
CA VAL A 36 -7.53 8.65 3.93
C VAL A 36 -6.12 8.93 4.46
N ALA A 37 -5.55 8.03 5.27
CA ALA A 37 -4.17 8.16 5.74
C ALA A 37 -3.16 8.20 4.57
N GLY A 38 -3.39 7.41 3.51
CA GLY A 38 -2.60 7.49 2.29
C GLY A 38 -2.75 8.84 1.57
N THR A 39 -3.98 9.37 1.48
CA THR A 39 -4.21 10.72 0.91
C THR A 39 -3.50 11.82 1.72
N ILE A 40 -3.57 11.77 3.05
CA ILE A 40 -2.85 12.71 3.93
C ILE A 40 -1.32 12.60 3.74
N ALA A 41 -0.82 11.41 3.41
CA ALA A 41 0.57 11.19 3.08
C ALA A 41 0.98 11.66 1.67
N ASN A 42 0.11 12.39 0.95
CA ASN A 42 0.30 12.79 -0.45
C ASN A 42 0.55 11.58 -1.37
N LEU A 43 -0.19 10.50 -1.15
CA LEU A 43 -0.21 9.31 -1.99
C LEU A 43 -1.64 9.07 -2.50
N ASN A 44 -1.76 8.86 -3.80
CA ASN A 44 -2.98 8.37 -4.43
C ASN A 44 -3.07 6.85 -4.21
N VAL A 45 -3.95 6.45 -3.29
CA VAL A 45 -4.18 5.03 -2.97
C VAL A 45 -5.06 4.41 -4.06
N LEU A 46 -4.41 3.75 -5.02
CA LEU A 46 -5.06 3.09 -6.16
C LEU A 46 -5.91 1.90 -5.72
N ARG A 47 -5.41 1.13 -4.75
CA ARG A 47 -6.10 -0.05 -4.23
C ARG A 47 -5.70 -0.31 -2.78
N ILE A 48 -6.67 -0.73 -1.99
CA ILE A 48 -6.44 -1.37 -0.69
C ILE A 48 -6.54 -2.88 -0.91
N ILE A 49 -5.51 -3.62 -0.57
CA ILE A 49 -5.48 -5.09 -0.72
C ILE A 49 -5.40 -5.77 0.65
N ASN A 50 -5.93 -6.98 0.76
CA ASN A 50 -5.80 -7.75 1.98
C ASN A 50 -4.37 -8.26 2.10
N GLU A 51 -3.79 -8.16 3.29
CA GLU A 51 -2.46 -8.68 3.60
C GLU A 51 -2.25 -10.15 3.22
N PRO A 52 -3.13 -11.12 3.57
CA PRO A 52 -2.93 -12.51 3.17
C PRO A 52 -2.99 -12.70 1.65
N THR A 53 -3.78 -11.88 0.94
CA THR A 53 -3.83 -11.91 -0.52
C THR A 53 -2.52 -11.38 -1.12
N ALA A 54 -1.96 -10.32 -0.55
CA ALA A 54 -0.67 -9.78 -0.97
C ALA A 54 0.46 -10.81 -0.77
N ALA A 55 0.47 -11.47 0.38
CA ALA A 55 1.42 -12.55 0.68
C ALA A 55 1.28 -13.73 -0.28
N ALA A 56 0.05 -14.15 -0.60
CA ALA A 56 -0.20 -15.22 -1.57
C ALA A 56 0.31 -14.86 -2.98
N ILE A 57 0.10 -13.62 -3.43
CA ILE A 57 0.63 -13.14 -4.72
C ILE A 57 2.16 -13.19 -4.71
N ALA A 58 2.79 -12.69 -3.64
CA ALA A 58 4.26 -12.69 -3.53
C ALA A 58 4.83 -14.11 -3.57
N TYR A 59 4.22 -15.05 -2.84
CA TYR A 59 4.65 -16.45 -2.82
C TYR A 59 4.58 -17.13 -4.19
N VAL A 60 3.51 -16.87 -4.95
CA VAL A 60 3.35 -17.43 -6.30
C VAL A 60 4.37 -16.83 -7.28
N LEU A 61 4.73 -15.55 -7.11
CA LEU A 61 5.74 -14.90 -7.93
C LEU A 61 7.16 -15.37 -7.60
N ASP A 62 7.48 -15.57 -6.33
CA ASP A 62 8.81 -16.02 -5.86
C ASP A 62 9.11 -17.48 -6.25
N LYS A 63 8.07 -18.32 -6.36
CA LYS A 63 8.20 -19.71 -6.80
C LYS A 63 8.37 -19.91 -8.31
N LYS A 64 8.42 -18.83 -9.09
CA LYS A 64 8.56 -18.85 -10.56
C LYS A 64 9.94 -18.39 -10.97
#